data_AF-A0A370H7I4-F1
#
_entry.id   AF-A0A370H7I4-F1
#
_cell.length_a   1.000
_cell.length_b   1.000
_cell.length_c   1.000
_cell.angle_alpha   90.00
_cell.angle_beta   90.00
_cell.angle_gamma   90.00
#
_symmetry.space_group_name_H-M   'P 1'
#
loop_
_entity.id
_entity.type
_entity.pdbx_description
1 polymer ?
#
loop_
_entity_poly.entity_id
_entity_poly.type
_entity_poly.pdbx_seq_one_letter_code
_entity_poly.pdbx_strand_id
1 'polypeptide(L)'
;MGFTKYNPAIIVPGLGDLRGSHAKLTTDNQDIQQAAAELMAIWRGKAADNFDAAHKAWMNEFSDTLTKLQDLINVSQSAMDEALALDASLAGGFGA
;
A
#
# COMPACT_ATOMS: atom_id res chain seq x y z
N MET A 1 28.89 6.54 -13.30
CA MET A 1 27.47 6.31 -12.93
C MET A 1 27.46 6.08 -11.43
N GLY A 2 26.86 7.00 -10.67
CA GLY A 2 26.85 6.90 -9.21
C GLY A 2 25.94 5.77 -8.79
N PHE A 3 26.49 4.75 -8.13
CA PHE A 3 25.68 3.84 -7.34
C PHE A 3 24.98 4.71 -6.29
N THR A 4 23.67 4.88 -6.41
CA THR A 4 22.85 5.35 -5.28
C THR A 4 23.04 4.28 -4.22
N LYS A 5 23.94 4.55 -3.27
CA LYS A 5 24.43 3.59 -2.29
C LYS A 5 23.23 3.03 -1.55
N TYR A 6 22.97 1.73 -1.69
CA TYR A 6 21.97 1.02 -0.90
C TYR A 6 22.15 1.39 0.57
N ASN A 7 21.11 2.00 1.17
CA ASN A 7 21.13 2.41 2.57
C ASN A 7 19.99 1.69 3.33
N PRO A 8 20.26 0.50 3.87
CA PRO A 8 19.23 -0.30 4.55
C PRO A 8 18.60 0.43 5.73
N ALA A 9 19.34 1.32 6.40
CA ALA A 9 18.84 2.10 7.52
C ALA A 9 17.76 3.12 7.15
N ILE A 10 17.60 3.45 5.86
CA ILE A 10 16.53 4.33 5.35
C ILE A 10 15.44 3.49 4.67
N ILE A 11 15.85 2.53 3.84
CA ILE A 11 14.92 1.75 3.00
C ILE A 11 14.05 0.83 3.86
N VAL A 12 14.62 0.15 4.86
CA VAL A 12 13.87 -0.79 5.70
C VAL A 12 12.79 -0.09 6.53
N PRO A 13 13.08 1.02 7.24
CA PRO A 13 12.05 1.78 7.93
C PRO A 13 10.98 2.31 6.96
N GLY A 14 11.38 2.86 5.81
CA GLY A 14 10.42 3.39 4.82
C GLY A 14 9.48 2.31 4.26
N LEU A 15 9.98 1.10 4.02
CA LEU A 15 9.13 -0.06 3.66
C LEU A 15 8.17 -0.44 4.79
N GLY A 16 8.64 -0.36 6.04
CA GLY A 16 7.79 -0.54 7.22
C GLY A 16 6.66 0.48 7.27
N ASP A 17 6.96 1.76 7.04
CA ASP A 17 5.98 2.85 7.04
C ASP A 17 4.93 2.70 5.93
N LEU A 18 5.34 2.26 4.73
CA LEU A 18 4.42 1.98 3.63
C LEU A 18 3.48 0.82 3.98
N ARG A 19 4.00 -0.27 4.55
CA ARG A 19 3.18 -1.40 5.02
C ARG A 19 2.23 -0.99 6.14
N GLY A 20 2.71 -0.18 7.09
CA GLY A 20 1.88 0.39 8.15
C GLY A 20 0.75 1.25 7.59
N SER A 21 1.06 2.10 6.61
CA SER A 21 0.05 2.92 5.91
C SER A 21 -0.97 2.06 5.16
N HIS A 22 -0.53 0.99 4.49
CA HIS A 22 -1.42 0.05 3.81
C HIS A 22 -2.38 -0.63 4.79
N ALA A 23 -1.87 -1.12 5.92
CA ALA A 23 -2.69 -1.73 6.97
C ALA A 23 -3.69 -0.73 7.56
N LYS A 24 -3.24 0.49 7.86
CA LYS A 24 -4.10 1.55 8.40
C LYS A 24 -5.24 1.88 7.43
N LEU A 25 -4.93 2.12 6.15
CA LEU A 25 -5.94 2.40 5.14
C LEU A 25 -6.98 1.27 5.08
N THR A 26 -6.52 0.02 5.09
CA THR A 26 -7.41 -1.15 5.09
C THR A 26 -8.39 -1.12 6.25
N THR A 27 -7.91 -0.82 7.46
CA THR A 27 -8.77 -0.66 8.66
C THR A 27 -9.72 0.53 8.52
N ASP A 28 -9.22 1.70 8.13
CA ASP A 28 -10.04 2.91 7.96
C ASP A 28 -11.21 2.64 6.98
N ASN A 29 -10.98 1.84 5.93
CA ASN A 29 -12.04 1.50 4.97
C ASN A 29 -13.04 0.47 5.50
N GLN A 30 -12.63 -0.44 6.38
CA GLN A 30 -13.58 -1.33 7.07
C GLN A 30 -14.55 -0.50 7.93
N ASP A 31 -14.04 0.50 8.64
CA ASP A 31 -14.86 1.42 9.44
C ASP A 31 -15.83 2.22 8.56
N ILE A 32 -15.36 2.71 7.41
CA ILE A 32 -16.22 3.41 6.43
C ILE A 32 -17.32 2.48 5.91
N GLN A 33 -16.99 1.23 5.56
CA GLN A 33 -17.97 0.26 5.08
C GLN A 33 -19.06 -0.02 6.13
N GLN A 34 -18.67 -0.15 7.40
CA GLN A 34 -19.61 -0.35 8.48
C GLN A 34 -20.55 0.86 8.62
N ALA A 35 -20.01 2.07 8.68
CA ALA A 35 -20.80 3.30 8.78
C ALA A 35 -21.71 3.48 7.55
N ALA A 36 -21.22 3.17 6.35
CA ALA A 36 -22.02 3.24 5.13
C ALA A 36 -23.20 2.26 5.14
N ALA A 37 -23.00 1.04 5.66
CA ALA A 37 -24.08 0.06 5.81
C ALA A 37 -25.18 0.54 6.75
N GLU A 38 -24.80 1.14 7.88
CA GLU A 38 -25.77 1.74 8.84
C GLU A 38 -26.56 2.88 8.20
N LEU A 39 -25.90 3.77 7.45
CA LEU A 39 -26.55 4.87 6.75
C LEU A 39 -27.48 4.38 5.63
N MET A 40 -27.05 3.39 4.84
CA MET A 40 -27.88 2.77 3.79
C MET A 40 -29.16 2.15 4.35
N ALA A 41 -29.13 1.61 5.58
CA ALA A 41 -30.31 1.06 6.22
C ALA A 41 -31.38 2.12 6.53
N ILE A 42 -30.97 3.39 6.70
CA ILE A 42 -31.83 4.54 7.04
C ILE A 42 -32.35 5.23 5.78
N TRP A 43 -31.49 5.45 4.78
CA TRP A 43 -31.87 6.16 3.56
C TRP A 43 -32.97 5.43 2.77
N ARG A 44 -33.81 6.21 2.08
CA ARG A 44 -34.91 5.71 1.24
C ARG A 44 -35.03 6.50 -0.05
N GLY A 45 -35.57 5.86 -1.10
CA GLY A 45 -35.78 6.46 -2.41
C GLY A 45 -34.48 7.04 -3.00
N LYS A 46 -34.59 8.16 -3.71
CA LYS A 46 -33.48 8.76 -4.46
C LYS A 46 -32.25 9.11 -3.60
N ALA A 47 -32.43 9.39 -2.31
CA ALA A 47 -31.30 9.64 -1.40
C ALA A 47 -30.47 8.38 -1.17
N ALA A 48 -31.12 7.21 -1.07
CA ALA A 48 -30.43 5.92 -0.95
C ALA A 48 -29.65 5.61 -2.24
N ASP A 49 -30.26 5.82 -3.41
CA ASP A 49 -29.61 5.58 -4.71
C ASP A 49 -28.37 6.47 -4.89
N ASN A 50 -28.48 7.75 -4.54
CA ASN A 50 -27.36 8.69 -4.62
C ASN A 50 -26.23 8.32 -3.63
N PHE A 51 -26.58 7.92 -2.40
CA PHE A 51 -25.61 7.49 -1.41
C PHE A 51 -24.91 6.20 -1.85
N ASP A 52 -25.65 5.23 -2.39
CA ASP A 52 -25.10 3.98 -2.91
C ASP A 52 -24.14 4.21 -4.07
N ALA A 53 -24.50 5.10 -5.01
CA ALA A 53 -23.60 5.49 -6.10
C ALA A 53 -22.30 6.12 -5.56
N ALA A 54 -22.40 7.05 -4.60
CA ALA A 54 -21.23 7.69 -3.99
C ALA A 54 -20.36 6.68 -3.22
N HIS A 55 -20.98 5.77 -2.46
CA HIS A 55 -20.28 4.73 -1.71
C HIS A 55 -19.54 3.76 -2.65
N LYS A 56 -20.17 3.33 -3.76
CA LYS A 56 -19.51 2.49 -4.77
C LYS A 56 -18.33 3.20 -5.43
N ALA A 57 -18.48 4.48 -5.78
CA ALA A 57 -17.39 5.27 -6.33
C ALA A 57 -16.21 5.37 -5.35
N TRP A 58 -16.49 5.65 -4.07
CA TRP A 58 -15.48 5.64 -3.02
C TRP A 58 -14.75 4.29 -2.93
N MET A 59 -15.51 3.18 -2.89
CA MET A 59 -14.95 1.84 -2.80
C MET A 59 -14.02 1.49 -3.96
N ASN A 60 -14.34 1.94 -5.17
CA ASN A 60 -13.49 1.73 -6.34
C ASN A 60 -12.17 2.48 -6.22
N GLU A 61 -12.22 3.79 -5.92
CA GLU A 61 -11.02 4.63 -5.75
C GLU A 61 -10.14 4.14 -4.60
N PHE A 62 -10.77 3.71 -3.52
CA PHE A 62 -10.08 3.18 -2.36
C PHE A 62 -9.35 1.86 -2.68
N SER A 63 -10.05 0.93 -3.36
CA SER A 63 -9.44 -0.32 -3.80
C SER A 63 -8.27 -0.08 -4.75
N ASP A 64 -8.41 0.82 -5.71
CA ASP A 64 -7.32 1.19 -6.64
C ASP A 64 -6.12 1.78 -5.89
N THR A 65 -6.37 2.65 -4.92
CA THR A 65 -5.32 3.24 -4.06
C THR A 65 -4.57 2.18 -3.27
N LEU A 66 -5.28 1.21 -2.66
CA LEU A 66 -4.65 0.10 -1.94
C LEU A 66 -3.79 -0.76 -2.87
N THR A 67 -4.30 -1.12 -4.05
CA THR A 67 -3.56 -1.90 -5.04
C THR A 67 -2.26 -1.18 -5.44
N LYS A 68 -2.33 0.11 -5.77
CA LYS A 68 -1.15 0.91 -6.13
C LYS A 68 -0.13 0.99 -5.00
N LEU A 69 -0.59 1.12 -3.76
CA LEU A 69 0.31 1.12 -2.60
C LEU A 69 0.98 -0.25 -2.40
N GLN A 70 0.23 -1.34 -2.57
CA GLN A 70 0.78 -2.69 -2.50
C GLN A 70 1.81 -2.95 -3.61
N ASP A 71 1.55 -2.48 -4.83
CA ASP A 71 2.50 -2.56 -5.95
C ASP A 71 3.78 -1.79 -5.65
N LEU A 72 3.67 -0.58 -5.09
CA LEU A 72 4.84 0.19 -4.65
C LEU A 72 5.66 -0.55 -3.60
N ILE A 73 5.01 -1.19 -2.62
CA ILE A 73 5.67 -2.02 -1.60
C ILE A 73 6.39 -3.19 -2.27
N ASN A 74 5.75 -3.88 -3.20
CA ASN A 74 6.30 -5.05 -3.88
C ASN A 74 7.55 -4.69 -4.72
N VAL A 75 7.45 -3.62 -5.52
CA VAL A 75 8.58 -3.12 -6.32
C VAL A 75 9.75 -2.69 -5.42
N SER A 76 9.44 -2.00 -4.32
CA SER A 76 10.46 -1.55 -3.37
C SER A 76 11.15 -2.72 -2.65
N GLN A 77 10.41 -3.80 -2.33
CA GLN A 77 10.98 -5.02 -1.77
C GLN A 77 11.87 -5.75 -2.80
N SER A 78 11.43 -5.89 -4.05
CA SER A 78 12.25 -6.51 -5.11
C SER A 78 13.57 -5.76 -5.30
N ALA A 79 13.52 -4.43 -5.34
CA ALA A 79 14.71 -3.59 -5.46
C ALA A 79 15.65 -3.74 -4.25
N MET A 80 15.10 -3.90 -3.04
CA MET A 80 15.89 -4.18 -1.83
C MET A 80 16.57 -5.56 -1.92
N ASP A 81 15.85 -6.59 -2.35
CA ASP A 81 16.37 -7.96 -2.45
C ASP A 81 17.47 -8.05 -3.52
N GLU A 82 17.30 -7.37 -4.65
CA GLU A 82 18.33 -7.23 -5.70
C GLU A 82 19.59 -6.53 -5.20
N ALA A 83 19.43 -5.43 -4.45
CA ALA A 83 20.56 -4.71 -3.88
C ALA A 83 21.34 -5.56 -2.86
N LEU A 84 20.64 -6.33 -2.01
CA LEU A 84 21.26 -7.27 -1.08
C LEU A 84 22.00 -8.40 -1.79
N ALA A 85 21.42 -8.95 -2.86
CA ALA A 85 22.06 -10.00 -3.65
C ALA A 85 23.34 -9.52 -4.33
N LEU A 86 23.33 -8.28 -4.86
CA LEU A 86 24.51 -7.66 -5.44
C LEU A 86 25.62 -7.44 -4.39
N ASP A 87 25.28 -6.92 -3.21
CA ASP A 87 26.23 -6.72 -2.11
C ASP A 87 26.86 -8.06 -1.66
N ALA A 88 26.06 -9.13 -1.55
CA ALA A 88 26.56 -10.46 -1.20
C ALA A 88 27.49 -11.05 -2.28
N SER A 89 27.17 -10.86 -3.56
CA SER A 89 28.02 -11.31 -4.68
C SER A 89 29.36 -10.59 -4.71
N LEU A 90 29.37 -9.27 -4.48
CA LEU A 90 30.59 -8.48 -4.40
C LEU A 90 31.46 -8.89 -3.21
N ALA A 91 30.86 -9.11 -2.03
CA ALA A 91 31.58 -9.56 -0.85
C ALA A 91 32.23 -10.95 -1.05
N GLY A 92 31.57 -11.87 -1.76
CA GLY A 92 32.12 -13.19 -2.08
C GLY A 92 33.26 -13.17 -3.12
N GLY A 93 33.27 -12.18 -4.02
CA GLY A 93 34.27 -12.05 -5.08
C GLY A 93 35.64 -11.53 -4.63
N PHE A 94 35.74 -10.92 -3.46
CA PHE A 94 37.02 -10.47 -2.88
C PHE A 94 37.67 -11.50 -1.94
N GLY A 95 37.07 -12.69 -1.77
CA GLY A 95 37.54 -13.75 -0.88
C GLY A 95 38.11 -15.00 -1.57
N ALA A 96 38.26 -15.01 -2.89
CA ALA A 96 38.83 -16.10 -3.68
C ALA A 96 40.19 -15.74 -4.29
#